data_AF-A0A1C5BW36-F1
#
_entry.id   AF-A0A1C5BW36-F1
#
_cell.length_a   1.000
_cell.length_b   1.000
_cell.length_c   1.000
_cell.angle_alpha   90.00
_cell.angle_beta   90.00
_cell.angle_gamma   90.00
#
_symmetry.space_group_name_H-M   'P 1'
#
loop_
_entity.id
_entity.type
_entity.pdbx_description
1 polymer ?
#
loop_
_entity_poly.entity_id
_entity_poly.type
_entity_poly.pdbx_seq_one_letter_code
_entity_poly.pdbx_strand_id
1 'polypeptide(L)'
;VEVDWTSVVPAGERVELPAYAFQHERYWPEPASTTNGTATVDTEETAFWDAVERGDLVELTGTLELESSRELGALLPALSSWRTRRRQDTIIDAWRYRVEWFPLTELPATGRLSGTWLAVVPPACELTKWATTALRAAGADVVEFEVEDAPTVDRGTLAARLKETTGPQEPLSGVLSLTAAADAALPDPDTAVPAGVAATVTLTQALGDAGITAPLWTLTHGAVSTHDDEPVDRPAQAAVWGTGRVAALEHPDRWGGLIDVPLTPGSTAGDLLTAILADGTDEDQLAIRDRGTSARRLVRAPLDTGTPSPNPPPGRPPERCSSPAEPGPSAPRRPAGWPAGAHHTCCCSAGAARAPTEPGTWRTS
;
A
#
# COMPACT_ATOMS: atom_id res chain seq x y z
N VAL A 1 5.39 -27.43 -33.51
CA VAL A 1 6.28 -28.58 -33.28
C VAL A 1 5.89 -29.13 -31.93
N GLU A 2 5.31 -30.32 -31.89
CA GLU A 2 4.96 -30.99 -30.64
C GLU A 2 6.27 -31.43 -29.97
N VAL A 3 6.46 -31.02 -28.71
CA VAL A 3 7.68 -31.33 -27.95
C VAL A 3 7.53 -32.75 -27.39
N ASP A 4 8.41 -33.65 -27.82
CA ASP A 4 8.45 -35.02 -27.31
C ASP A 4 9.27 -35.11 -26.03
N TRP A 5 8.58 -34.98 -24.89
CA TRP A 5 9.12 -35.10 -23.56
C TRP A 5 9.65 -36.51 -23.21
N THR A 6 9.31 -37.54 -24.00
CA THR A 6 9.78 -38.91 -23.76
C THR A 6 11.27 -39.08 -24.03
N SER A 7 11.86 -38.15 -24.78
CA SER A 7 13.30 -38.12 -25.05
C SER A 7 14.16 -37.58 -23.89
N VAL A 8 13.56 -36.85 -22.94
CA VAL A 8 14.29 -36.10 -21.91
C VAL A 8 14.17 -36.73 -20.52
N VAL A 9 13.10 -37.48 -20.24
CA VAL A 9 12.87 -38.12 -18.93
C VAL A 9 12.57 -39.62 -19.11
N PRO A 10 13.60 -40.48 -19.23
CA PRO A 10 13.42 -41.89 -19.58
C PRO A 10 12.95 -42.78 -18.42
N ALA A 11 12.98 -42.31 -17.17
CA ALA A 11 12.58 -43.10 -16.00
C ALA A 11 11.93 -42.22 -14.92
N GLY A 12 10.69 -42.56 -14.56
CA GLY A 12 9.89 -41.90 -13.51
C GLY A 12 8.43 -42.35 -13.58
N GLU A 13 7.76 -42.52 -12.44
CA GLU A 13 6.33 -42.83 -12.40
C GLU A 13 5.55 -41.62 -12.94
N ARG A 14 4.86 -41.82 -14.07
CA ARG A 14 4.01 -40.78 -14.66
C ARG A 14 2.74 -40.69 -13.83
N VAL A 15 2.73 -39.78 -12.87
CA VAL A 15 1.54 -39.43 -12.10
C VAL A 15 0.70 -38.49 -12.96
N GLU A 16 -0.60 -38.76 -13.09
CA GLU A 16 -1.50 -37.80 -13.70
C GLU A 16 -1.45 -36.50 -12.90
N LEU A 17 -1.18 -35.39 -13.58
CA LEU A 17 -1.39 -34.07 -12.99
C LEU A 17 -2.87 -33.99 -12.61
N PRO A 18 -3.21 -33.57 -11.37
CA PRO A 18 -4.60 -33.33 -11.02
C PRO A 18 -5.24 -32.46 -12.11
N ALA A 19 -6.42 -32.85 -12.61
CA ALA A 19 -7.18 -32.08 -13.60
C ALA A 19 -7.73 -30.75 -13.04
N TYR A 20 -7.08 -30.20 -12.01
CA TYR A 20 -7.44 -29.00 -11.33
C TYR A 20 -6.88 -27.81 -12.09
N ALA A 21 -7.65 -27.32 -13.05
CA ALA A 21 -7.58 -25.92 -13.42
C ALA A 21 -7.84 -25.11 -12.14
N PHE A 22 -6.92 -24.21 -11.80
CA PHE A 22 -7.05 -23.10 -10.87
C PHE A 22 -8.46 -23.01 -10.25
N GLN A 23 -8.62 -23.54 -9.04
CA GLN A 23 -9.78 -23.18 -8.24
C GLN A 23 -9.65 -21.67 -8.05
N HIS A 24 -10.50 -20.90 -8.73
CA HIS A 24 -10.66 -19.48 -8.45
C HIS A 24 -11.35 -19.34 -7.08
N GLU A 25 -10.71 -19.83 -6.03
CA GLU A 25 -11.06 -19.42 -4.68
C GLU A 25 -10.54 -18.02 -4.51
N ARG A 26 -11.47 -17.13 -4.18
CA ARG A 26 -11.18 -15.73 -3.95
C ARG A 26 -10.49 -15.66 -2.60
N TYR A 27 -9.17 -15.77 -2.58
CA TYR A 27 -8.31 -15.62 -1.40
C TYR A 27 -8.28 -14.19 -0.83
N TRP A 28 -9.23 -13.34 -1.20
CA TRP A 28 -9.41 -12.07 -0.52
C TRP A 28 -10.00 -12.35 0.85
N PRO A 29 -9.51 -11.73 1.94
CA PRO A 29 -10.16 -11.84 3.24
C PRO A 29 -11.63 -11.48 3.06
N GLU A 30 -12.52 -12.45 3.27
CA GLU A 30 -13.93 -12.14 3.35
C GLU A 30 -14.08 -11.24 4.58
N PRO A 31 -14.67 -10.04 4.44
CA PRO A 31 -14.86 -9.18 5.58
C PRO A 31 -15.63 -9.98 6.62
N ALA A 32 -15.06 -10.13 7.81
CA ALA A 32 -15.79 -10.70 8.93
C ALA A 32 -17.14 -10.00 8.95
N SER A 33 -18.22 -10.76 8.80
CA SER A 33 -19.57 -10.21 8.81
C SER A 33 -19.70 -9.46 10.12
N THR A 34 -19.64 -8.13 10.08
CA THR A 34 -19.91 -7.30 11.23
C THR A 34 -21.33 -7.64 11.58
N THR A 35 -21.50 -8.48 12.60
CA THR A 35 -22.78 -8.70 13.25
C THR A 35 -23.02 -7.40 14.00
N ASN A 36 -23.41 -6.35 13.27
CA ASN A 36 -24.13 -5.24 13.85
C ASN A 36 -25.28 -5.91 14.60
N GLY A 37 -25.22 -5.85 15.93
CA GLY A 37 -26.17 -6.53 16.81
C GLY A 37 -27.57 -6.36 16.24
N THR A 38 -28.30 -7.47 16.09
CA THR A 38 -29.63 -7.59 15.51
C THR A 38 -30.47 -6.32 15.69
N ALA A 39 -30.32 -5.38 14.76
CA ALA A 39 -31.39 -4.46 14.46
C ALA A 39 -32.39 -5.35 13.74
N THR A 40 -33.54 -5.57 14.35
CA THR A 40 -34.71 -6.08 13.63
C THR A 40 -34.87 -5.18 12.42
N VAL A 41 -34.51 -5.66 11.23
CA VAL A 41 -34.71 -4.92 9.99
C VAL A 41 -36.21 -4.73 9.88
N ASP A 42 -36.66 -3.51 10.14
CA ASP A 42 -38.07 -3.19 10.05
C ASP A 42 -38.49 -3.40 8.59
N THR A 43 -39.30 -4.44 8.38
CA THR A 43 -39.72 -4.87 7.05
C THR A 43 -40.65 -3.83 6.43
N GLU A 44 -41.40 -3.10 7.27
CA GLU A 44 -42.28 -2.00 6.84
C GLU A 44 -41.46 -0.78 6.42
N GLU A 45 -40.42 -0.42 7.20
CA GLU A 45 -39.47 0.62 6.81
C GLU A 45 -38.74 0.29 5.50
N THR A 46 -38.37 -0.98 5.32
CA THR A 46 -37.69 -1.45 4.09
C THR A 46 -38.59 -1.32 2.87
N ALA A 47 -39.84 -1.80 2.96
CA ALA A 47 -40.81 -1.71 1.87
C ALA A 47 -41.11 -0.25 1.50
N PHE A 48 -41.25 0.63 2.50
CA PHE A 48 -41.45 2.06 2.28
C PHE A 48 -40.31 2.69 1.47
N TRP A 49 -39.04 2.46 1.85
CA TRP A 49 -37.90 3.04 1.15
C TRP A 49 -37.71 2.47 -0.25
N ASP A 50 -38.02 1.20 -0.46
CA ASP A 50 -37.95 0.58 -1.77
C ASP A 50 -39.01 1.17 -2.73
N ALA A 51 -40.20 1.51 -2.24
CA ALA A 51 -41.22 2.24 -3.02
C ALA A 51 -40.76 3.66 -3.38
N VAL A 52 -40.12 4.38 -2.45
CA VAL A 52 -39.53 5.71 -2.70
C VAL A 52 -38.45 5.64 -3.80
N GLU A 53 -37.60 4.62 -3.78
CA GLU A 53 -36.53 4.47 -4.78
C GLU A 53 -37.05 4.10 -6.16
N ARG A 54 -38.05 3.21 -6.26
CA ARG A 54 -38.73 2.89 -7.52
C ARG A 54 -39.55 4.04 -8.08
N GLY A 55 -39.81 5.07 -7.29
CA GLY A 55 -40.73 6.15 -7.65
C GLY A 55 -42.18 5.66 -7.75
N ASP A 56 -42.55 4.63 -6.97
CA ASP A 56 -43.90 4.07 -6.99
C ASP A 56 -44.85 4.93 -6.14
N LEU A 57 -45.51 5.87 -6.81
CA LEU A 57 -46.44 6.79 -6.18
C LEU A 57 -47.69 6.08 -5.63
N VAL A 58 -48.12 4.97 -6.24
CA VAL A 58 -49.35 4.26 -5.85
C VAL A 58 -49.12 3.47 -4.57
N GLU A 59 -48.03 2.71 -4.53
CA GLU A 59 -47.60 1.96 -3.34
C GLU A 59 -47.39 2.91 -2.16
N LEU A 60 -46.69 4.03 -2.38
CA LEU A 60 -46.38 5.00 -1.33
C LEU A 60 -47.61 5.74 -0.78
N THR A 61 -48.59 6.06 -1.64
CA THR A 61 -49.87 6.68 -1.22
C THR A 61 -50.68 5.71 -0.37
N GLY A 62 -50.65 4.41 -0.70
CA GLY A 62 -51.29 3.35 0.08
C GLY A 62 -50.63 3.17 1.46
N THR A 63 -49.30 3.11 1.52
CA THR A 63 -48.55 2.95 2.78
C THR A 63 -48.71 4.13 3.74
N LEU A 64 -48.86 5.35 3.22
CA LEU A 64 -49.06 6.57 4.02
C LEU A 64 -50.54 6.89 4.31
N GLU A 65 -51.47 6.06 3.84
CA GLU A 65 -52.93 6.24 3.99
C GLU A 65 -53.45 7.62 3.51
N LEU A 66 -52.90 8.12 2.40
CA LEU A 66 -53.24 9.46 1.90
C LEU A 66 -54.41 9.45 0.92
N GLU A 67 -55.29 10.44 1.04
CA GLU A 67 -56.48 10.59 0.18
C GLU A 67 -56.15 11.05 -1.25
N SER A 68 -54.96 11.63 -1.47
CA SER A 68 -54.54 12.17 -2.77
C SER A 68 -53.03 12.04 -2.99
N SER A 69 -52.64 11.60 -4.19
CA SER A 69 -51.25 11.45 -4.61
C SER A 69 -50.61 12.76 -5.14
N ARG A 70 -51.39 13.84 -5.24
CA ARG A 70 -50.94 15.13 -5.83
C ARG A 70 -49.81 15.79 -5.04
N GLU A 71 -49.81 15.62 -3.72
CA GLU A 71 -48.81 16.22 -2.81
C GLU A 71 -47.47 15.48 -2.86
N LEU A 72 -47.50 14.14 -3.01
CA LEU A 72 -46.28 13.33 -3.16
C LEU A 72 -45.68 13.35 -4.56
N GLY A 73 -46.48 13.50 -5.62
CA GLY A 73 -45.96 13.50 -6.98
C GLY A 73 -44.87 14.56 -7.24
N ALA A 74 -44.95 15.71 -6.55
CA ALA A 74 -43.94 16.77 -6.64
C ALA A 74 -42.68 16.50 -5.79
N LEU A 75 -42.80 15.74 -4.68
CA LEU A 75 -41.72 15.48 -3.73
C LEU A 75 -40.96 14.16 -4.01
N LEU A 76 -41.63 13.18 -4.62
CA LEU A 76 -41.10 11.83 -4.82
C LEU A 76 -39.79 11.80 -5.61
N PRO A 77 -39.61 12.55 -6.72
CA PRO A 77 -38.32 12.59 -7.42
C PRO A 77 -37.18 13.13 -6.54
N ALA A 78 -37.47 14.12 -5.68
CA ALA A 78 -36.50 14.69 -4.75
C ALA A 78 -36.13 13.70 -3.63
N LEU A 79 -37.12 12.99 -3.08
CA LEU A 79 -36.91 11.95 -2.07
C LEU A 79 -36.14 10.74 -2.64
N SER A 80 -36.50 10.27 -3.84
CA SER A 80 -35.79 9.19 -4.54
C SER A 80 -34.33 9.56 -4.82
N SER A 81 -34.09 10.78 -5.31
CA SER A 81 -32.74 11.30 -5.55
C SER A 81 -31.92 11.43 -4.26
N TRP A 82 -32.54 11.93 -3.20
CA TRP A 82 -31.91 12.02 -1.88
C TRP A 82 -31.56 10.64 -1.32
N ARG A 83 -32.49 9.67 -1.41
CA ARG A 83 -32.29 8.32 -0.90
C ARG A 83 -31.20 7.57 -1.67
N THR A 84 -31.19 7.69 -3.00
CA THR A 84 -30.14 7.14 -3.87
C THR A 84 -28.78 7.71 -3.49
N ARG A 85 -28.68 9.04 -3.34
CA ARG A 85 -27.43 9.70 -2.91
C ARG A 85 -26.97 9.21 -1.54
N ARG A 86 -27.89 9.11 -0.58
CA ARG A 86 -27.57 8.64 0.77
C ARG A 86 -27.08 7.19 0.78
N ARG A 87 -27.69 6.28 0.00
CA ARG A 87 -27.20 4.90 -0.16
C ARG A 87 -25.81 4.88 -0.81
N GLN A 88 -25.58 5.69 -1.84
CA GLN A 88 -24.26 5.82 -2.46
C GLN A 88 -23.21 6.33 -1.47
N ASP A 89 -23.53 7.37 -0.69
CA ASP A 89 -22.63 7.92 0.32
C ASP A 89 -22.30 6.87 1.38
N THR A 90 -23.28 6.09 1.86
CA THR A 90 -23.05 4.99 2.82
C THR A 90 -22.15 3.89 2.23
N ILE A 91 -22.34 3.52 0.96
CA ILE A 91 -21.50 2.51 0.30
C ILE A 91 -20.07 3.04 0.14
N ILE A 92 -19.91 4.29 -0.31
CA ILE A 92 -18.61 4.94 -0.46
C ILE A 92 -17.93 5.06 0.90
N ASP A 93 -18.66 5.46 1.93
CA ASP A 93 -18.17 5.53 3.30
C ASP A 93 -17.59 4.18 3.77
N ALA A 94 -18.32 3.10 3.49
CA ALA A 94 -17.90 1.74 3.77
C ALA A 94 -16.73 1.25 2.91
N TRP A 95 -16.21 2.02 1.95
CA TRP A 95 -14.99 1.71 1.20
C TRP A 95 -13.79 2.57 1.61
N ARG A 96 -13.99 3.57 2.46
CA ARG A 96 -12.93 4.49 2.86
C ARG A 96 -12.10 3.94 4.00
N TYR A 97 -10.80 3.96 3.79
CA TYR A 97 -9.79 3.66 4.79
C TYR A 97 -8.67 4.68 4.74
N ARG A 98 -7.96 4.80 5.86
CA ARG A 98 -6.72 5.54 5.96
C ARG A 98 -5.69 4.75 6.75
N VAL A 99 -4.43 5.11 6.57
CA VAL A 99 -3.34 4.59 7.37
C VAL A 99 -3.26 5.41 8.65
N GLU A 100 -3.15 4.74 9.79
CA GLU A 100 -2.84 5.36 11.08
C GLU A 100 -1.69 4.62 11.74
N TRP A 101 -1.01 5.29 12.67
CA TRP A 101 0.13 4.76 13.41
C TRP A 101 -0.21 4.70 14.89
N PHE A 102 -0.24 3.48 15.42
CA PHE A 102 -0.62 3.20 16.80
C PHE A 102 0.62 3.01 17.66
N PRO A 103 0.75 3.73 18.80
CA PRO A 103 1.90 3.57 19.69
C PRO A 103 2.03 2.14 20.22
N LEU A 104 3.24 1.61 20.23
CA LEU A 104 3.57 0.35 20.89
C LEU A 104 4.03 0.63 22.33
N THR A 105 3.15 0.42 23.30
CA THR A 105 3.42 0.74 24.72
C THR A 105 4.17 -0.35 25.47
N GLU A 106 4.20 -1.58 24.95
CA GLU A 106 4.80 -2.74 25.62
C GLU A 106 6.22 -3.06 25.14
N LEU A 107 6.75 -2.30 24.18
CA LEU A 107 8.11 -2.49 23.68
C LEU A 107 9.15 -2.11 24.75
N PRO A 108 10.17 -2.94 25.01
CA PRO A 108 11.24 -2.57 25.94
C PRO A 108 12.01 -1.35 25.45
N ALA A 109 12.61 -0.60 26.38
CA ALA A 109 13.35 0.62 26.04
C ALA A 109 14.61 0.36 25.21
N THR A 110 15.20 -0.84 25.33
CA THR A 110 16.37 -1.29 24.56
C THR A 110 16.33 -2.81 24.42
N GLY A 111 16.92 -3.34 23.35
CA GLY A 111 17.08 -4.77 23.12
C GLY A 111 18.53 -5.21 23.23
N ARG A 112 18.75 -6.46 23.64
CA ARG A 112 20.06 -7.10 23.59
C ARG A 112 20.11 -8.02 22.38
N LEU A 113 21.03 -7.73 21.47
CA LEU A 113 21.26 -8.54 20.29
C LEU A 113 22.35 -9.59 20.58
N SER A 114 22.27 -10.71 19.88
CA SER A 114 23.28 -11.77 19.90
C SER A 114 23.64 -12.19 18.49
N GLY A 115 24.79 -12.86 18.37
CA GLY A 115 25.28 -13.40 17.11
C GLY A 115 25.71 -12.33 16.12
N THR A 116 25.94 -12.77 14.88
CA THR A 116 26.45 -11.93 13.80
C THR A 116 25.30 -11.27 13.04
N TRP A 117 25.39 -9.97 12.85
CA TRP A 117 24.45 -9.16 12.10
C TRP A 117 25.12 -8.57 10.87
N LEU A 118 24.47 -8.71 9.72
CA LEU A 118 24.93 -8.10 8.48
C LEU A 118 24.29 -6.72 8.31
N ALA A 119 25.09 -5.66 8.28
CA ALA A 119 24.64 -4.32 7.97
C ALA A 119 24.93 -4.01 6.49
N VAL A 120 23.88 -3.98 5.66
CA VAL A 120 23.99 -3.71 4.22
C VAL A 120 23.85 -2.21 3.99
N VAL A 121 24.93 -1.56 3.57
CA VAL A 121 25.03 -0.09 3.54
C VAL A 121 25.27 0.43 2.13
N PRO A 122 24.53 1.46 1.66
CA PRO A 122 24.91 2.15 0.45
C PRO A 122 26.13 3.07 0.72
N PRO A 123 26.89 3.42 -0.32
CA PRO A 123 28.06 4.29 -0.18
C PRO A 123 27.65 5.64 0.42
N ALA A 124 28.45 6.13 1.36
CA ALA A 124 28.25 7.42 2.04
C ALA A 124 26.88 7.62 2.73
N CYS A 125 26.21 6.54 3.15
CA CYS A 125 24.95 6.63 3.89
C CYS A 125 25.14 7.25 5.29
N GLU A 126 24.39 8.31 5.58
CA GLU A 126 24.47 9.04 6.86
C GLU A 126 24.00 8.19 8.06
N LEU A 127 23.09 7.23 7.83
CA LEU A 127 22.56 6.35 8.87
C LEU A 127 23.53 5.23 9.27
N THR A 128 24.52 4.90 8.44
CA THR A 128 25.43 3.75 8.65
C THR A 128 26.06 3.78 10.03
N LYS A 129 26.72 4.90 10.37
CA LYS A 129 27.43 5.00 11.66
C LYS A 129 26.48 4.89 12.84
N TRP A 130 25.32 5.51 12.76
CA TRP A 130 24.32 5.47 13.84
C TRP A 130 23.80 4.05 14.05
N ALA A 131 23.36 3.38 12.98
CA ALA A 131 22.78 2.04 13.05
C ALA A 131 23.82 1.01 13.54
N THR A 132 25.01 0.98 12.95
CA THR A 132 26.03 -0.01 13.33
C THR A 132 26.56 0.21 14.74
N THR A 133 26.60 1.47 15.22
CA THR A 133 26.94 1.78 16.62
C THR A 133 25.86 1.26 17.56
N ALA A 134 24.57 1.46 17.25
CA ALA A 134 23.47 0.96 18.08
C ALA A 134 23.48 -0.57 18.18
N LEU A 135 23.64 -1.28 17.05
CA LEU A 135 23.71 -2.75 17.03
C LEU A 135 24.89 -3.29 17.85
N ARG A 136 26.09 -2.69 17.68
CA ARG A 136 27.28 -3.07 18.47
C ARG A 136 27.10 -2.79 19.96
N ALA A 137 26.50 -1.66 20.32
CA ALA A 137 26.21 -1.31 21.72
C ALA A 137 25.21 -2.30 22.36
N ALA A 138 24.28 -2.84 21.57
CA ALA A 138 23.34 -3.88 21.99
C ALA A 138 23.95 -5.29 22.04
N GLY A 139 25.21 -5.47 21.61
CA GLY A 139 25.95 -6.73 21.72
C GLY A 139 26.03 -7.58 20.44
N ALA A 140 25.55 -7.07 19.30
CA ALA A 140 25.71 -7.76 18.01
C ALA A 140 27.16 -7.66 17.50
N ASP A 141 27.63 -8.74 16.87
CA ASP A 141 28.84 -8.70 16.04
C ASP A 141 28.46 -8.22 14.63
N VAL A 142 28.79 -6.97 14.30
CA VAL A 142 28.29 -6.32 13.08
C VAL A 142 29.32 -6.40 11.95
N VAL A 143 28.97 -7.13 10.90
CA VAL A 143 29.68 -7.18 9.63
C VAL A 143 29.06 -6.16 8.68
N GLU A 144 29.83 -5.15 8.31
CA GLU A 144 29.39 -4.14 7.34
C GLU A 144 29.63 -4.65 5.91
N PHE A 145 28.59 -4.58 5.09
CA PHE A 145 28.62 -4.95 3.68
C PHE A 145 28.25 -3.73 2.83
N GLU A 146 29.25 -3.09 2.24
CA GLU A 146 29.04 -1.94 1.37
C GLU A 146 28.62 -2.37 -0.03
N VAL A 147 27.54 -1.78 -0.53
CA VAL A 147 27.02 -2.01 -1.87
C VAL A 147 27.49 -0.87 -2.78
N GLU A 148 28.78 -0.89 -3.16
CA GLU A 148 29.48 0.16 -3.92
C GLU A 148 28.71 0.64 -5.17
N ASP A 149 28.04 -0.28 -5.87
CA ASP A 149 27.26 -0.03 -7.09
C ASP A 149 25.78 -0.48 -6.91
N ALA A 150 25.18 -0.29 -5.72
CA ALA A 150 23.81 -0.73 -5.39
C ALA A 150 22.74 -0.62 -6.49
N PRO A 151 22.66 0.44 -7.31
CA PRO A 151 21.71 0.53 -8.41
C PRO A 151 21.96 -0.43 -9.58
N THR A 152 23.19 -0.90 -9.81
CA THR A 152 23.61 -1.61 -11.03
C THR A 152 24.27 -2.98 -10.79
N VAL A 153 24.58 -3.35 -9.55
CA VAL A 153 25.07 -4.70 -9.23
C VAL A 153 23.99 -5.72 -9.53
N ASP A 154 24.31 -6.73 -10.35
CA ASP A 154 23.40 -7.83 -10.61
C ASP A 154 23.25 -8.75 -9.39
N ARG A 155 22.08 -9.39 -9.26
CA ARG A 155 21.76 -10.27 -8.12
C ARG A 155 22.77 -11.40 -7.89
N GLY A 156 23.37 -11.94 -8.95
CA GLY A 156 24.28 -13.08 -8.85
C GLY A 156 25.63 -12.68 -8.28
N THR A 157 26.17 -11.56 -8.75
CA THR A 157 27.37 -10.93 -8.20
C THR A 157 27.16 -10.55 -6.73
N LEU A 158 26.00 -9.97 -6.39
CA LEU A 158 25.68 -9.63 -5.01
C LEU A 158 25.62 -10.88 -4.13
N ALA A 159 24.96 -11.95 -4.58
CA ALA A 159 24.86 -13.21 -3.84
C ALA A 159 26.23 -13.88 -3.62
N ALA A 160 27.12 -13.83 -4.61
CA ALA A 160 28.48 -14.36 -4.48
C ALA A 160 29.31 -13.58 -3.44
N ARG A 161 29.26 -12.25 -3.48
CA ARG A 161 29.93 -11.38 -2.49
C ARG A 161 29.37 -11.56 -1.09
N LEU A 162 28.05 -11.75 -0.95
CA LEU A 162 27.42 -12.06 0.34
C LEU A 162 28.00 -13.36 0.92
N LYS A 163 28.05 -14.45 0.12
CA LYS A 163 28.65 -15.73 0.56
C LYS A 163 30.12 -15.60 0.98
N GLU A 164 30.90 -14.85 0.21
CA GLU A 164 32.31 -14.62 0.52
C GLU A 164 32.48 -13.84 1.83
N THR A 165 31.64 -12.83 2.06
CA THR A 165 31.72 -11.95 3.23
C THR A 165 31.26 -12.65 4.51
N THR A 166 30.16 -13.40 4.46
CA THR A 166 29.62 -14.11 5.63
C THR A 166 30.42 -15.38 5.93
N GLY A 167 31.11 -15.94 4.94
CA GLY A 167 31.85 -17.19 5.04
C GLY A 167 30.97 -18.39 5.45
N PRO A 168 31.58 -19.54 5.78
CA PRO A 168 30.88 -20.72 6.30
C PRO A 168 30.59 -20.62 7.82
N GLN A 169 30.54 -19.41 8.38
CA GLN A 169 30.38 -19.20 9.82
C GLN A 169 28.97 -19.59 10.31
N GLU A 170 28.75 -19.44 11.62
CA GLU A 170 27.42 -19.57 12.21
C GLU A 170 26.39 -18.72 11.45
N PRO A 171 25.13 -19.18 11.36
CA PRO A 171 24.09 -18.45 10.65
C PRO A 171 23.94 -17.03 11.21
N LEU A 172 23.76 -16.06 10.31
CA LEU A 172 23.47 -14.69 10.68
C LEU A 172 22.20 -14.65 11.55
N SER A 173 22.23 -13.82 12.59
CA SER A 173 21.06 -13.59 13.45
C SER A 173 20.09 -12.57 12.85
N GLY A 174 20.56 -11.71 11.95
CA GLY A 174 19.71 -10.78 11.21
C GLY A 174 20.47 -9.99 10.15
N VAL A 175 19.72 -9.39 9.23
CA VAL A 175 20.23 -8.48 8.21
C VAL A 175 19.54 -7.13 8.37
N LEU A 176 20.32 -6.06 8.54
CA LEU A 176 19.83 -4.69 8.56
C LEU A 176 20.24 -3.99 7.27
N SER A 177 19.26 -3.69 6.41
CA SER A 177 19.47 -2.99 5.16
C SER A 177 19.21 -1.49 5.30
N LEU A 178 20.17 -0.70 4.86
CA LEU A 178 20.09 0.76 4.74
C LEU A 178 20.00 1.19 3.27
N THR A 179 19.84 0.24 2.33
CA THR A 179 19.87 0.50 0.88
C THR A 179 18.75 1.44 0.43
N ALA A 180 17.65 1.51 1.19
CA ALA A 180 16.55 2.42 0.90
C ALA A 180 16.98 3.90 0.93
N ALA A 181 18.05 4.26 1.64
CA ALA A 181 18.57 5.63 1.69
C ALA A 181 19.13 6.14 0.36
N ALA A 182 19.28 5.28 -0.65
CA ALA A 182 19.70 5.67 -1.99
C ALA A 182 18.53 6.30 -2.79
N ASP A 183 18.31 7.60 -2.60
CA ASP A 183 17.17 8.31 -3.21
C ASP A 183 17.34 8.66 -4.70
N ALA A 184 18.58 8.65 -5.20
CA ALA A 184 18.85 8.96 -6.60
C ALA A 184 18.16 7.96 -7.53
N ALA A 185 17.70 8.41 -8.70
CA ALA A 185 17.26 7.48 -9.74
C ALA A 185 18.43 6.65 -10.25
N LEU A 186 18.14 5.46 -10.80
CA LEU A 186 19.13 4.67 -11.53
C LEU A 186 19.76 5.51 -12.66
N PRO A 187 21.04 5.32 -12.99
CA PRO A 187 21.74 6.06 -14.05
C PRO A 187 21.31 5.65 -15.48
N ASP A 188 20.16 5.01 -15.64
CA ASP A 188 19.59 4.61 -16.92
C ASP A 188 18.52 5.66 -17.35
N PRO A 189 18.70 6.33 -18.49
CA PRO A 189 17.77 7.37 -18.95
C PRO A 189 16.36 6.85 -19.28
N ASP A 190 16.20 5.54 -19.49
CA ASP A 190 14.91 4.92 -19.85
C ASP A 190 14.14 4.39 -18.62
N THR A 191 14.67 4.58 -17.41
CA THR A 191 14.01 4.16 -16.16
C THR A 191 13.83 5.31 -15.17
N ALA A 192 12.71 5.27 -14.43
CA ALA A 192 12.40 6.22 -13.37
C ALA A 192 12.45 5.57 -11.97
N VAL A 193 13.12 4.43 -11.85
CA VAL A 193 13.19 3.66 -10.60
C VAL A 193 14.19 4.31 -9.64
N PRO A 194 13.81 4.61 -8.38
CA PRO A 194 14.77 5.01 -7.34
C PRO A 194 15.77 3.88 -7.05
N ALA A 195 17.04 4.22 -6.91
CA ALA A 195 18.13 3.27 -6.66
C ALA A 195 17.87 2.40 -5.42
N GLY A 196 17.34 2.98 -4.35
CA GLY A 196 17.01 2.26 -3.13
C GLY A 196 15.92 1.19 -3.32
N VAL A 197 14.98 1.40 -4.23
CA VAL A 197 13.96 0.40 -4.58
C VAL A 197 14.62 -0.77 -5.32
N ALA A 198 15.40 -0.47 -6.36
CA ALA A 198 16.12 -1.49 -7.12
C ALA A 198 17.07 -2.30 -6.21
N ALA A 199 17.86 -1.61 -5.38
CA ALA A 199 18.78 -2.24 -4.44
C ALA A 199 18.06 -3.12 -3.42
N THR A 200 16.89 -2.72 -2.91
CA THR A 200 16.11 -3.53 -1.97
C THR A 200 15.58 -4.82 -2.63
N VAL A 201 15.08 -4.73 -3.87
CA VAL A 201 14.65 -5.91 -4.65
C VAL A 201 15.84 -6.84 -4.90
N THR A 202 16.94 -6.30 -5.41
CA THR A 202 18.15 -7.08 -5.73
C THR A 202 18.74 -7.73 -4.47
N LEU A 203 18.80 -7.02 -3.35
CA LEU A 203 19.26 -7.56 -2.06
C LEU A 203 18.37 -8.69 -1.58
N THR A 204 17.05 -8.51 -1.64
CA THR A 204 16.09 -9.54 -1.25
C THR A 204 16.36 -10.81 -2.07
N GLN A 205 16.46 -10.70 -3.40
CA GLN A 205 16.77 -11.85 -4.26
C GLN A 205 18.14 -12.47 -3.96
N ALA A 206 19.17 -11.65 -3.83
CA ALA A 206 20.55 -12.10 -3.62
C ALA A 206 20.73 -12.82 -2.28
N LEU A 207 20.03 -12.41 -1.21
CA LEU A 207 20.01 -13.15 0.06
C LEU A 207 19.43 -14.56 -0.13
N GLY A 208 18.40 -14.70 -0.97
CA GLY A 208 17.81 -16.00 -1.31
C GLY A 208 18.79 -16.87 -2.10
N ASP A 209 19.39 -16.32 -3.15
CA ASP A 209 20.44 -16.99 -3.95
C ASP A 209 21.69 -17.33 -3.10
N ALA A 210 21.92 -16.56 -2.04
CA ALA A 210 22.97 -16.78 -1.06
C ALA A 210 22.67 -17.92 -0.07
N GLY A 211 21.40 -18.32 0.06
CA GLY A 211 20.95 -19.26 1.09
C GLY A 211 20.90 -18.63 2.49
N ILE A 212 20.86 -17.29 2.58
CA ILE A 212 20.78 -16.57 3.86
C ILE A 212 19.31 -16.46 4.26
N THR A 213 18.96 -17.12 5.36
CA THR A 213 17.59 -17.19 5.90
C THR A 213 17.36 -16.24 7.08
N ALA A 214 18.37 -15.46 7.47
CA ALA A 214 18.24 -14.49 8.55
C ALA A 214 17.20 -13.41 8.19
N PRO A 215 16.42 -12.90 9.17
CA PRO A 215 15.38 -11.92 8.91
C PRO A 215 15.96 -10.61 8.36
N LEU A 216 15.44 -10.18 7.21
CA LEU A 216 15.77 -8.89 6.59
C LEU A 216 14.91 -7.77 7.15
N TRP A 217 15.55 -6.81 7.82
CA TRP A 217 14.97 -5.55 8.25
C TRP A 217 15.45 -4.42 7.34
N THR A 218 14.53 -3.60 6.82
CA THR A 218 14.86 -2.46 5.96
C THR A 218 14.56 -1.15 6.65
N LEU A 219 15.58 -0.29 6.76
CA LEU A 219 15.45 1.06 7.33
C LEU A 219 15.14 2.08 6.26
N THR A 220 14.18 2.95 6.55
CA THR A 220 13.96 4.22 5.85
C THR A 220 14.07 5.38 6.84
N HIS A 221 14.20 6.62 6.36
CA HIS A 221 14.13 7.79 7.21
C HIS A 221 13.34 8.94 6.55
N GLY A 222 12.28 9.40 7.22
CA GLY A 222 11.39 10.42 6.67
C GLY A 222 10.57 9.93 5.46
N ALA A 223 10.37 8.62 5.33
CA ALA A 223 9.60 8.02 4.23
C ALA A 223 8.08 7.97 4.52
N VAL A 224 7.71 8.05 5.80
CA VAL A 224 6.31 7.96 6.25
C VAL A 224 5.98 9.11 7.18
N SER A 225 4.70 9.43 7.23
CA SER A 225 4.12 10.38 8.17
C SER A 225 3.31 9.61 9.21
N THR A 226 3.62 9.81 10.49
CA THR A 226 2.99 9.15 11.64
C THR A 226 1.80 9.93 12.20
N HIS A 227 1.69 11.22 11.85
CA HIS A 227 0.59 12.10 12.20
C HIS A 227 0.40 13.21 11.17
N ASP A 228 -0.79 13.81 11.09
CA ASP A 228 -1.18 14.71 10.00
C ASP A 228 -0.22 15.89 9.73
N ASP A 229 0.43 16.42 10.77
CA ASP A 229 1.38 17.55 10.64
C ASP A 229 2.83 17.14 10.31
N GLU A 230 3.14 15.84 10.20
CA GLU A 230 4.48 15.36 9.90
C GLU A 230 4.73 15.34 8.38
N PRO A 231 5.74 16.05 7.86
CA PRO A 231 6.08 16.02 6.45
C PRO A 231 6.70 14.68 6.05
N VAL A 232 6.49 14.29 4.79
CA VAL A 232 7.25 13.20 4.16
C VAL A 232 8.41 13.81 3.40
N ASP A 233 9.59 13.79 4.01
CA ASP A 233 10.80 14.42 3.47
C ASP A 233 11.48 13.60 2.37
N ARG A 234 11.31 12.27 2.40
CA ARG A 234 11.96 11.34 1.46
C ARG A 234 10.93 10.43 0.77
N PRO A 235 10.06 10.98 -0.11
CA PRO A 235 8.99 10.20 -0.74
C PRO A 235 9.49 9.07 -1.65
N ALA A 236 10.72 9.15 -2.17
CA ALA A 236 11.33 8.06 -2.94
C ALA A 236 11.48 6.77 -2.09
N GLN A 237 11.80 6.91 -0.80
CA GLN A 237 11.90 5.78 0.12
C GLN A 237 10.54 5.16 0.45
N ALA A 238 9.45 5.92 0.34
CA ALA A 238 8.10 5.38 0.53
C ALA A 238 7.77 4.28 -0.49
N ALA A 239 8.39 4.28 -1.68
CA ALA A 239 8.25 3.20 -2.66
C ALA A 239 8.82 1.87 -2.14
N VAL A 240 9.87 1.90 -1.31
CA VAL A 240 10.45 0.70 -0.67
C VAL A 240 9.45 0.02 0.26
N TRP A 241 8.58 0.80 0.93
CA TRP A 241 7.51 0.24 1.75
C TRP A 241 6.50 -0.58 0.95
N GLY A 242 6.28 -0.23 -0.32
CA GLY A 242 5.49 -1.03 -1.24
C GLY A 242 6.12 -2.40 -1.48
N THR A 243 7.40 -2.40 -1.86
CA THR A 243 8.18 -3.63 -2.10
C THR A 243 8.30 -4.49 -0.84
N GLY A 244 8.60 -3.90 0.31
CA GLY A 244 8.78 -4.65 1.56
C GLY A 244 7.50 -5.36 2.02
N ARG A 245 6.32 -4.74 1.84
CA ARG A 245 5.04 -5.41 2.11
C ARG A 245 4.78 -6.61 1.19
N VAL A 246 5.29 -6.58 -0.04
CA VAL A 246 5.20 -7.73 -0.95
C VAL A 246 6.21 -8.80 -0.54
N ALA A 247 7.44 -8.41 -0.19
CA ALA A 247 8.47 -9.34 0.30
C ALA A 247 8.03 -10.08 1.57
N ALA A 248 7.31 -9.41 2.48
CA ALA A 248 6.71 -10.03 3.67
C ALA A 248 5.73 -11.17 3.33
N LEU A 249 5.01 -11.07 2.19
CA LEU A 249 4.07 -12.08 1.73
C LEU A 249 4.74 -13.20 0.93
N GLU A 250 5.77 -12.87 0.15
CA GLU A 250 6.49 -13.85 -0.70
C GLU A 250 7.55 -14.64 0.07
N HIS A 251 8.15 -14.05 1.11
CA HIS A 251 9.27 -14.60 1.88
C HIS A 251 9.09 -14.40 3.41
N PRO A 252 7.96 -14.85 3.99
CA PRO A 252 7.65 -14.61 5.41
C PRO A 252 8.65 -15.24 6.38
N ASP A 253 9.35 -16.30 5.97
CA ASP A 253 10.33 -17.05 6.76
C ASP A 253 11.65 -16.30 6.99
N ARG A 254 11.92 -15.25 6.20
CA ARG A 254 13.20 -14.52 6.19
C ARG A 254 13.04 -13.01 6.03
N TRP A 255 11.82 -12.53 6.23
CA TRP A 255 11.50 -11.10 6.28
C TRP A 255 11.31 -10.68 7.73
N GLY A 256 12.03 -9.65 8.16
CA GLY A 256 11.87 -9.04 9.47
C GLY A 256 10.82 -7.93 9.45
N GLY A 257 11.07 -6.89 8.64
CA GLY A 257 10.15 -5.76 8.58
C GLY A 257 10.72 -4.48 7.97
N LEU A 258 9.90 -3.43 8.03
CA LEU A 258 10.18 -2.06 7.63
C LEU A 258 10.19 -1.17 8.88
N ILE A 259 11.22 -0.35 9.03
CA ILE A 259 11.31 0.61 10.13
C ILE A 259 11.67 1.98 9.56
N ASP A 260 10.81 2.97 9.77
CA ASP A 260 11.12 4.37 9.45
C ASP A 260 11.66 5.10 10.69
N VAL A 261 12.79 5.78 10.56
CA VAL A 261 13.43 6.53 11.65
C VAL A 261 13.37 8.04 11.39
N PRO A 262 13.57 8.90 12.41
CA PRO A 262 13.66 10.34 12.19
C PRO A 262 14.82 10.69 11.25
N LEU A 263 14.75 11.84 10.56
CA LEU A 263 15.84 12.30 9.69
C LEU A 263 17.21 12.36 10.38
N THR A 264 17.21 12.69 11.67
CA THR A 264 18.41 12.77 12.51
C THR A 264 18.19 11.91 13.76
N PRO A 265 18.40 10.59 13.68
CA PRO A 265 18.10 9.70 14.79
C PRO A 265 19.15 9.84 15.91
N GLY A 266 18.68 9.98 17.14
CA GLY A 266 19.51 10.02 18.35
C GLY A 266 19.79 8.64 18.95
N SER A 267 20.43 8.62 20.13
CA SER A 267 20.70 7.37 20.87
C SER A 267 19.42 6.64 21.25
N THR A 268 18.39 7.36 21.72
CA THR A 268 17.09 6.77 22.09
C THR A 268 16.43 6.04 20.91
N ALA A 269 16.54 6.59 19.69
CA ALA A 269 16.05 5.91 18.50
C ALA A 269 16.86 4.63 18.21
N GLY A 270 18.16 4.63 18.51
CA GLY A 270 19.02 3.45 18.41
C GLY A 270 18.64 2.37 19.42
N ASP A 271 18.31 2.75 20.66
CA ASP A 271 17.83 1.82 21.67
C ASP A 271 16.49 1.19 21.27
N LEU A 272 15.55 1.98 20.74
CA LEU A 272 14.28 1.48 20.23
C LEU A 272 14.47 0.58 18.99
N LEU A 273 15.43 0.90 18.11
CA LEU A 273 15.78 0.05 16.98
C LEU A 273 16.23 -1.32 17.47
N THR A 274 17.14 -1.38 18.45
CA THR A 274 17.64 -2.67 18.94
C THR A 274 16.57 -3.44 19.71
N ALA A 275 15.63 -2.75 20.37
CA ALA A 275 14.46 -3.38 21.00
C ALA A 275 13.57 -4.09 19.96
N ILE A 276 13.33 -3.48 18.80
CA ILE A 276 12.59 -4.10 17.70
C ILE A 276 13.35 -5.31 17.16
N LEU A 277 14.63 -5.14 16.85
CA LEU A 277 15.47 -6.18 16.23
C LEU A 277 15.76 -7.39 17.15
N ALA A 278 15.55 -7.25 18.46
CA ALA A 278 15.74 -8.31 19.46
C ALA A 278 14.43 -9.10 19.73
N ASP A 279 13.56 -9.23 18.72
CA ASP A 279 12.23 -9.85 18.82
C ASP A 279 11.33 -9.21 19.90
N GLY A 280 11.41 -7.88 20.05
CA GLY A 280 10.57 -7.14 21.00
C GLY A 280 9.11 -6.99 20.58
N THR A 281 8.76 -7.38 19.35
CA THR A 281 7.41 -7.24 18.79
C THR A 281 7.20 -8.17 17.58
N ASP A 282 5.95 -8.59 17.35
CA ASP A 282 5.53 -9.34 16.15
C ASP A 282 5.16 -8.41 14.97
N GLU A 283 5.42 -7.11 15.08
CA GLU A 283 5.06 -6.10 14.10
C GLU A 283 6.14 -5.91 13.03
N ASP A 284 5.74 -5.81 11.76
CA ASP A 284 6.65 -5.74 10.61
C ASP A 284 6.69 -4.37 9.91
N GLN A 285 5.90 -3.40 10.39
CA GLN A 285 5.75 -2.06 9.80
C GLN A 285 5.74 -1.00 10.91
N LEU A 286 6.92 -0.45 11.16
CA LEU A 286 7.21 0.33 12.36
C LEU A 286 7.76 1.72 12.03
N ALA A 287 7.47 2.68 12.89
CA ALA A 287 8.07 4.01 12.84
C ALA A 287 8.59 4.39 14.22
N ILE A 288 9.84 4.80 14.28
CA ILE A 288 10.49 5.32 15.49
C ILE A 288 10.44 6.84 15.42
N ARG A 289 9.94 7.47 16.47
CA ARG A 289 9.94 8.92 16.68
C ARG A 289 10.32 9.24 18.13
N ASP A 290 10.45 10.52 18.45
CA ASP A 290 10.76 10.96 19.82
C ASP A 290 9.73 10.48 20.86
N ARG A 291 8.49 10.24 20.44
CA ARG A 291 7.40 9.73 21.29
C ARG A 291 7.43 8.21 21.48
N GLY A 292 8.36 7.50 20.85
CA GLY A 292 8.49 6.05 20.89
C GLY A 292 8.25 5.39 19.54
N THR A 293 8.00 4.08 19.58
CA THR A 293 7.71 3.26 18.40
C THR A 293 6.21 3.19 18.16
N SER A 294 5.79 3.29 16.90
CA SER A 294 4.41 3.08 16.47
C SER A 294 4.34 2.04 15.37
N ALA A 295 3.24 1.27 15.33
CA ALA A 295 2.97 0.28 14.29
C ALA A 295 1.88 0.76 13.33
N ARG A 296 2.02 0.39 12.07
CA ARG A 296 1.09 0.79 11.00
C ARG A 296 -0.22 0.03 11.06
N ARG A 297 -1.35 0.73 10.89
CA ARG A 297 -2.70 0.14 10.82
C ARG A 297 -3.50 0.74 9.66
N LEU A 298 -4.38 -0.07 9.08
CA LEU A 298 -5.39 0.40 8.14
C LEU A 298 -6.72 0.51 8.90
N VAL A 299 -7.24 1.72 9.05
CA VAL A 299 -8.46 2.01 9.81
C VAL A 299 -9.54 2.61 8.91
N ARG A 300 -10.80 2.55 9.35
CA ARG A 300 -11.93 3.19 8.65
C ARG A 300 -11.75 4.71 8.63
N ALA A 301 -12.06 5.33 7.49
CA ALA A 301 -12.00 6.78 7.31
C ALA A 301 -13.40 7.35 7.01
N PRO A 302 -14.27 7.45 8.03
CA PRO A 302 -15.65 7.88 7.83
C PRO A 302 -15.71 9.26 7.16
N LEU A 303 -16.72 9.45 6.33
CA LEU A 303 -17.14 10.72 5.79
C LEU A 303 -17.49 11.63 6.97
N ASP A 304 -16.93 12.83 6.95
CA ASP A 304 -17.34 13.85 7.91
C ASP A 304 -18.77 14.26 7.57
N THR A 305 -19.74 13.80 8.37
CA THR A 305 -21.16 14.13 8.22
C THR A 305 -21.51 15.46 8.87
N GLY A 306 -20.51 16.27 9.24
CA GLY A 306 -20.70 17.63 9.72
C GLY A 306 -21.63 18.42 8.79
N THR A 307 -22.49 19.26 9.38
CA THR A 307 -23.42 20.13 8.65
C THR A 307 -22.69 20.75 7.47
N PRO A 308 -23.16 20.54 6.22
CA PRO A 308 -22.51 21.16 5.07
C PRO A 308 -22.46 22.66 5.37
N SER A 309 -21.24 23.22 5.43
CA SER A 309 -21.09 24.68 5.43
C SER A 309 -21.97 25.19 4.29
N PRO A 310 -22.83 26.20 4.50
CA PRO A 310 -23.65 26.75 3.42
C PRO A 310 -22.79 27.30 2.26
N ASN A 311 -21.49 27.51 2.53
CA ASN A 311 -20.45 27.66 1.53
C ASN A 311 -19.29 26.71 1.88
N PRO A 312 -19.27 25.46 1.40
CA PRO A 312 -17.98 24.81 1.23
C PRO A 312 -17.24 25.63 0.17
N PRO A 313 -15.92 25.89 0.26
CA PRO A 313 -15.21 26.33 -0.93
C PRO A 313 -15.51 25.26 -1.98
N PRO A 314 -16.18 25.58 -3.10
CA PRO A 314 -16.38 24.58 -4.12
C PRO A 314 -14.99 24.11 -4.49
N GLY A 315 -14.76 22.80 -4.44
CA GLY A 315 -13.75 22.17 -5.28
C GLY A 315 -14.17 22.38 -6.73
N ARG A 316 -14.18 23.65 -7.16
CA ARG A 316 -14.39 24.02 -8.54
C ARG A 316 -13.14 23.49 -9.21
N PRO A 317 -13.28 22.55 -10.15
CA PRO A 317 -12.12 22.18 -10.95
C PRO A 317 -11.53 23.48 -11.50
N PRO A 318 -10.20 23.70 -11.41
CA PRO A 318 -9.57 24.86 -12.02
C PRO A 318 -10.04 25.01 -13.47
N GLU A 319 -9.99 26.22 -14.04
CA GLU A 319 -10.39 26.47 -15.44
C GLU A 319 -9.74 25.48 -16.43
N ARG A 320 -8.57 24.95 -16.05
CA ARG A 320 -7.86 23.86 -16.69
C ARG A 320 -7.68 22.68 -15.72
N CYS A 321 -8.27 21.53 -16.05
CA CYS A 321 -7.92 20.25 -15.44
C CYS A 321 -7.05 19.45 -16.42
N SER A 322 -5.83 19.09 -15.98
CA SER A 322 -4.98 18.15 -16.69
C SER A 322 -5.13 16.77 -16.05
N SER A 323 -5.60 15.79 -16.82
CA SER A 323 -5.61 14.39 -16.40
C SER A 323 -4.65 13.61 -17.30
N PRO A 324 -3.53 13.07 -16.76
CA PRO A 324 -2.72 12.13 -17.50
C PRO A 324 -3.51 10.82 -17.63
N ALA A 325 -3.74 10.39 -18.87
CA ALA A 325 -4.49 9.22 -19.34
C ALA A 325 -6.02 9.36 -19.49
N GLU A 326 -6.51 9.04 -20.70
CA GLU A 326 -7.87 8.53 -20.86
C GLU A 326 -7.97 7.16 -20.18
N PRO A 327 -9.07 6.87 -19.48
CA PRO A 327 -9.30 5.54 -18.92
C PRO A 327 -9.29 4.50 -20.05
N GLY A 328 -8.39 3.52 -19.97
CA GLY A 328 -8.46 2.30 -20.78
C GLY A 328 -9.79 1.55 -20.55
N PRO A 329 -10.12 0.54 -21.37
CA PRO A 329 -11.45 -0.10 -21.39
C PRO A 329 -11.90 -0.74 -20.06
N SER A 330 -11.00 -0.89 -19.08
CA SER A 330 -11.24 -1.46 -17.75
C SER A 330 -11.31 -0.44 -16.61
N ALA A 331 -11.00 0.84 -16.85
CA ALA A 331 -11.22 1.88 -15.87
C ALA A 331 -12.70 2.30 -15.91
N PRO A 332 -13.37 2.51 -14.76
CA PRO A 332 -14.75 2.95 -14.75
C PRO A 332 -14.83 4.24 -15.58
N ARG A 333 -15.67 4.23 -16.63
CA ARG A 333 -16.01 5.45 -17.35
C ARG A 333 -16.44 6.44 -16.28
N ARG A 334 -15.66 7.52 -16.10
CA ARG A 334 -16.04 8.61 -15.20
C ARG A 334 -17.48 9.00 -15.56
N PRO A 335 -18.38 9.25 -14.58
CA PRO A 335 -19.74 9.66 -14.88
C PRO A 335 -19.67 10.80 -15.89
N ALA A 336 -20.44 10.68 -16.97
CA ALA A 336 -20.53 11.71 -18.00
C ALA A 336 -20.81 13.04 -17.29
N GLY A 337 -19.81 13.93 -17.27
CA GLY A 337 -19.88 15.19 -16.56
C GLY A 337 -18.95 15.38 -15.34
N TRP A 338 -17.85 14.63 -15.22
CA TRP A 338 -16.77 15.02 -14.31
C TRP A 338 -15.43 15.18 -15.05
N PRO A 339 -14.86 16.40 -15.15
CA PRO A 339 -15.30 17.66 -14.53
C PRO A 339 -16.21 18.47 -15.48
N ALA A 340 -17.54 18.38 -15.38
CA ALA A 340 -18.47 19.23 -16.15
C ALA A 340 -18.41 20.72 -15.78
N GLY A 341 -17.58 21.10 -14.80
CA GLY A 341 -17.35 22.48 -14.41
C GLY A 341 -16.03 23.09 -14.92
N ALA A 342 -15.18 22.33 -15.61
CA ALA A 342 -13.92 22.85 -16.15
C ALA A 342 -14.16 23.42 -17.56
N HIS A 343 -13.74 24.67 -17.81
CA HIS A 343 -13.82 25.28 -19.14
C HIS A 343 -12.92 24.56 -20.16
N HIS A 344 -11.83 23.94 -19.70
CA HIS A 344 -10.92 23.14 -20.51
C HIS A 344 -10.45 21.88 -19.77
N THR A 345 -10.68 20.71 -20.35
CA THR A 345 -10.09 19.44 -19.91
C THR A 345 -8.97 19.06 -20.88
N CYS A 346 -7.75 18.89 -20.38
CA CYS A 346 -6.61 18.41 -21.16
C CYS A 346 -6.38 16.93 -20.84
N CYS A 347 -6.70 16.05 -21.79
CA CYS A 347 -6.39 14.62 -21.72
C CYS A 347 -5.04 14.38 -22.38
N CYS A 348 -4.02 14.05 -21.59
CA CYS A 348 -2.70 13.70 -22.11
C CYS A 348 -2.59 12.17 -22.16
N SER A 349 -2.51 11.57 -23.34
CA SER A 349 -2.21 10.15 -23.51
C SER A 349 -1.14 9.96 -24.59
N ALA A 350 -0.34 8.90 -24.49
CA ALA A 350 0.64 8.54 -25.52
C ALA A 350 -0.02 8.26 -26.89
N GLY A 351 -1.33 8.00 -26.92
CA GLY A 351 -2.12 7.78 -28.13
C GLY A 351 -2.81 9.03 -28.70
N ALA A 352 -2.77 10.18 -28.01
CA ALA A 352 -3.54 11.37 -28.39
C ALA A 352 -3.16 11.92 -29.79
N ALA A 353 -1.96 11.62 -30.29
CA ALA A 353 -1.49 12.04 -31.61
C ALA A 353 -2.03 11.19 -32.79
N ARG A 354 -2.80 10.12 -32.55
CA ARG A 354 -3.38 9.26 -33.61
C ARG A 354 -4.89 9.44 -33.83
N ALA A 355 -5.55 10.32 -33.08
CA ALA A 355 -6.96 10.63 -33.34
C ALA A 355 -7.06 11.62 -34.52
N PRO A 356 -7.88 11.35 -35.55
CA PRO A 356 -8.14 12.33 -36.60
C PRO A 356 -8.77 13.57 -35.97
N THR A 357 -8.17 14.73 -36.23
CA THR A 357 -8.70 16.05 -35.87
C THR A 357 -9.96 16.32 -36.70
N GLU A 358 -11.10 15.81 -36.25
CA GLU A 358 -12.39 16.37 -36.63
C GLU A 358 -13.05 17.04 -35.41
N PRO A 359 -13.44 18.32 -35.50
CA PRO A 359 -14.19 18.98 -34.44
C PRO A 359 -15.61 18.43 -34.40
N GLY A 360 -15.84 17.40 -33.58
CA GLY A 360 -17.18 16.90 -33.26
C GLY A 360 -17.94 17.92 -32.41
N THR A 361 -18.96 18.55 -32.98
CA THR A 361 -19.95 19.33 -32.23
C THR A 361 -20.86 18.38 -31.46
N TRP A 362 -20.76 18.37 -30.13
CA TRP A 362 -21.70 17.65 -29.27
C TRP A 362 -22.95 18.49 -29.04
N ARG A 363 -24.08 17.98 -29.52
CA ARG A 363 -25.42 18.53 -29.25
C ARG A 363 -25.88 18.03 -27.89
N THR A 364 -26.18 18.94 -26.97
CA THR A 364 -26.90 18.63 -25.72
C THR A 364 -28.37 18.36 -26.05
N SER A 365 -28.88 17.19 -25.64
CA SER A 365 -30.30 16.92 -25.44
C SER A 365 -30.53 16.65 -23.96
#